data_AF-A0A2W0BXI6-F1
#
_entry.id   AF-A0A2W0BXI6-F1
#
_cell.length_a   1.000
_cell.length_b   1.000
_cell.length_c   1.000
_cell.angle_alpha   90.00
_cell.angle_beta   90.00
_cell.angle_gamma   90.00
#
_symmetry.space_group_name_H-M   'P 1'
#
loop_
_entity.id
_entity.type
_entity.pdbx_description
1 polymer ?
#
loop_
_entity_poly.entity_id
_entity_poly.type
_entity_poly.pdbx_seq_one_letter_code
_entity_poly.pdbx_strand_id
1 'polypeptide(L)'
;MVCFIDDLFFLAKIQETARKLGVKVEFAKAEKETLDRLTSDDEDKPSLIIFDLNNANAKPLTTIPKLKNRLKKQTSIVGFLSHLQGDLKVKAQEAGCDMVVPRSAFSQNLPALLRRHGSDMQDSNEA
;
A
#
# COMPACT_ATOMS: atom_id res chain seq x y z
N MET A 1 -5.92 -5.40 -2.54
CA MET A 1 -4.95 -4.43 -1.97
C MET A 1 -3.59 -5.09 -1.82
N VAL A 2 -2.51 -4.32 -1.94
CA VAL A 2 -1.14 -4.85 -1.94
C VAL A 2 -0.26 -4.06 -0.96
N CYS A 3 0.55 -4.76 -0.16
CA CYS A 3 1.40 -4.17 0.87
C CYS A 3 2.86 -4.57 0.66
N PHE A 4 3.77 -3.59 0.67
CA PHE A 4 5.22 -3.75 0.63
C PHE A 4 5.81 -3.41 1.99
N ILE A 5 5.79 -4.39 2.90
CA ILE A 5 6.14 -4.24 4.31
C ILE A 5 6.99 -5.43 4.72
N ASP A 6 8.12 -5.19 5.39
CA ASP A 6 8.99 -6.26 5.90
C ASP A 6 8.84 -6.45 7.42
N ASP A 7 8.26 -5.46 8.11
CA ASP A 7 8.04 -5.53 9.56
C ASP A 7 6.97 -6.57 9.92
N LEU A 8 7.41 -7.68 10.53
CA LEU A 8 6.56 -8.81 10.88
C LEU A 8 5.40 -8.43 11.82
N PHE A 9 5.60 -7.45 12.70
CA PHE A 9 4.54 -7.00 13.61
C PHE A 9 3.41 -6.32 12.82
N PHE A 10 3.75 -5.52 11.81
CA PHE A 10 2.75 -4.93 10.93
C PHE A 10 2.10 -5.94 10.01
N LEU A 11 2.86 -6.85 9.43
CA LEU A 11 2.32 -7.92 8.60
C LEU A 11 1.23 -8.67 9.36
N ALA A 12 1.54 -9.14 10.57
CA ALA A 12 0.58 -9.83 11.42
C ALA A 12 -0.64 -8.97 11.77
N LYS A 13 -0.43 -7.69 12.11
CA LYS A 13 -1.54 -6.77 12.47
C LYS A 13 -2.46 -6.49 11.28
N ILE A 14 -1.90 -6.25 10.09
CA ILE A 14 -2.66 -6.02 8.86
C ILE A 14 -3.43 -7.27 8.48
N GLN A 15 -2.77 -8.43 8.50
CA GLN A 15 -3.40 -9.70 8.17
C GLN A 15 -4.57 -10.02 9.12
N GLU A 16 -4.38 -9.83 10.42
CA GLU A 16 -5.44 -10.08 11.40
C GLU A 16 -6.60 -9.08 11.27
N THR A 17 -6.30 -7.81 11.00
CA THR A 17 -7.34 -6.78 10.78
C THR A 17 -8.12 -7.06 9.49
N ALA A 18 -7.41 -7.40 8.42
CA ALA A 18 -8.01 -7.76 7.13
C ALA A 18 -8.91 -8.99 7.26
N ARG A 19 -8.45 -10.03 7.97
CA ARG A 19 -9.23 -11.24 8.28
C ARG A 19 -10.52 -10.91 9.02
N LYS A 20 -10.46 -10.06 10.06
CA LYS A 20 -11.64 -9.63 10.83
C LYS A 20 -12.63 -8.83 9.99
N LEU A 21 -12.15 -8.07 9.02
CA LEU A 21 -12.97 -7.25 8.14
C LEU A 21 -13.43 -7.99 6.87
N GLY A 22 -12.98 -9.24 6.65
CA GLY A 22 -13.29 -10.00 5.43
C GLY A 22 -12.61 -9.45 4.18
N VAL A 23 -11.51 -8.73 4.32
CA VAL A 23 -10.86 -8.01 3.21
C VAL A 23 -9.62 -8.76 2.72
N LYS A 24 -9.43 -8.84 1.39
CA LYS A 24 -8.24 -9.45 0.79
C LYS A 24 -7.06 -8.47 0.75
N VAL A 25 -5.98 -8.85 1.42
CA VAL A 25 -4.70 -8.13 1.41
C VAL A 25 -3.60 -9.09 0.96
N GLU A 26 -2.82 -8.65 -0.01
CA GLU A 26 -1.63 -9.35 -0.48
C GLU A 26 -0.37 -8.65 0.04
N PHE A 27 0.62 -9.43 0.47
CA PHE A 27 1.93 -8.93 0.85
C PHE A 27 2.93 -9.25 -0.26
N ALA A 28 3.51 -8.20 -0.82
CA ALA A 28 4.35 -8.25 -2.00
C ALA A 28 5.77 -7.78 -1.67
N LYS A 29 6.74 -8.32 -2.41
CA LYS A 29 8.12 -7.81 -2.42
C LYS A 29 8.30 -6.89 -3.62
N ALA A 30 9.17 -5.88 -3.52
CA ALA A 30 9.45 -4.97 -4.64
C ALA A 30 10.38 -5.61 -5.69
N GLU A 31 10.04 -6.83 -6.12
CA GLU A 31 10.74 -7.57 -7.14
C GLU A 31 10.14 -7.23 -8.51
N LYS A 32 10.95 -7.36 -9.56
CA LYS A 32 10.55 -6.98 -10.92
C LYS A 32 9.24 -7.67 -11.34
N GLU A 33 9.12 -8.97 -11.08
CA GLU A 33 7.92 -9.75 -11.41
C GLU A 33 6.67 -9.20 -10.72
N THR A 34 6.76 -8.83 -9.44
CA THR A 34 5.62 -8.25 -8.72
C THR A 34 5.25 -6.88 -9.29
N LEU A 35 6.23 -6.04 -9.60
CA LEU A 35 5.96 -4.73 -10.20
C LEU A 35 5.35 -4.87 -11.60
N ASP A 36 5.84 -5.81 -12.41
CA ASP A 36 5.32 -6.09 -13.73
C ASP A 36 3.88 -6.60 -13.64
N ARG A 37 3.56 -7.49 -12.68
CA ARG A 37 2.19 -7.96 -12.43
C ARG A 37 1.25 -6.84 -11.98
N LEU A 38 1.72 -5.94 -11.12
CA LEU A 38 0.89 -4.82 -10.65
C LEU A 38 0.69 -3.77 -11.73
N THR A 39 1.59 -3.68 -12.70
CA THR A 39 1.55 -2.68 -13.77
C THR A 39 1.11 -3.24 -15.11
N SER A 40 0.69 -4.51 -15.16
CA SER A 40 0.08 -5.10 -16.34
C SER A 40 -1.24 -4.40 -16.67
N ASP A 41 -1.66 -4.51 -17.93
CA ASP A 41 -2.91 -3.92 -18.41
C ASP A 41 -4.16 -4.70 -18.00
N ASP A 42 -4.02 -5.70 -17.11
CA ASP A 42 -5.12 -6.47 -16.57
C ASP A 42 -6.05 -5.60 -15.72
N GLU A 43 -7.34 -5.98 -15.65
CA GLU A 43 -8.37 -5.24 -14.91
C GLU A 43 -8.20 -5.33 -13.38
N ASP A 44 -7.34 -6.23 -12.88
CA ASP A 44 -7.11 -6.50 -11.46
C ASP A 44 -6.08 -5.54 -10.81
N LYS A 45 -6.20 -4.24 -11.07
CA LYS A 45 -5.32 -3.23 -10.45
C LYS A 45 -5.73 -3.01 -9.00
N PRO A 46 -4.78 -2.97 -8.04
CA PRO A 46 -5.12 -2.74 -6.65
C PRO A 46 -5.64 -1.30 -6.45
N SER A 47 -6.75 -1.16 -5.72
CA SER A 47 -7.27 0.15 -5.30
C SER A 47 -6.36 0.88 -4.31
N LEU A 48 -5.60 0.11 -3.50
CA LEU A 48 -4.68 0.60 -2.50
C LEU A 48 -3.37 -0.18 -2.50
N ILE A 49 -2.26 0.56 -2.49
CA ILE A 49 -0.91 0.07 -2.24
C ILE A 49 -0.35 0.72 -0.99
N ILE A 50 0.17 -0.09 -0.07
CA ILE A 50 0.78 0.39 1.18
C ILE A 50 2.29 0.13 1.13
N PHE A 51 3.10 1.15 1.39
CA PHE A 51 4.55 1.06 1.49
C PHE A 51 5.05 1.37 2.90
N ASP A 52 5.94 0.53 3.40
CA ASP A 52 6.84 0.92 4.48
C ASP A 52 7.98 1.76 3.88
N LEU A 53 8.03 3.05 4.21
CA LEU A 53 9.06 3.97 3.71
C LEU A 53 10.45 3.69 4.27
N ASN A 54 10.54 2.93 5.37
CA ASN A 54 11.79 2.48 5.95
C ASN A 54 12.24 1.12 5.41
N ASN A 55 11.46 0.48 4.54
CA ASN A 55 11.83 -0.79 3.94
C ASN A 55 12.90 -0.61 2.85
N ALA A 56 14.15 -0.92 3.23
CA ALA A 56 15.30 -0.85 2.34
C ALA A 56 15.22 -1.85 1.16
N ASN A 57 14.58 -3.00 1.35
CA ASN A 57 14.39 -3.99 0.29
C ASN A 57 13.36 -3.50 -0.74
N ALA A 58 12.30 -2.83 -0.29
CA ALA A 58 11.27 -2.31 -1.17
C ALA A 58 11.70 -1.08 -1.99
N LYS A 59 12.78 -0.39 -1.56
CA LYS A 59 13.28 0.87 -2.14
C LYS A 59 12.14 1.82 -2.56
N PRO A 60 11.26 2.21 -1.62
CA PRO A 60 9.98 2.87 -1.91
C PRO A 60 10.13 4.14 -2.74
N LEU A 61 11.16 4.95 -2.49
CA LEU A 61 11.43 6.17 -3.27
C LEU A 61 11.72 5.92 -4.75
N THR A 62 12.13 4.71 -5.12
CA THR A 62 12.37 4.31 -6.52
C THR A 62 11.24 3.49 -7.12
N THR A 63 10.46 2.80 -6.27
CA THR A 63 9.37 1.91 -6.67
C THR A 63 8.06 2.67 -6.85
N ILE A 64 7.74 3.58 -5.92
CA ILE A 64 6.52 4.39 -5.94
C ILE A 64 6.37 5.18 -7.26
N PRO A 65 7.39 5.89 -7.79
CA PRO A 65 7.24 6.62 -9.05
C PRO A 65 6.93 5.71 -10.24
N LYS A 66 7.52 4.51 -10.28
CA LYS A 66 7.29 3.52 -11.34
C LYS A 66 5.84 3.04 -11.32
N LEU A 67 5.33 2.72 -10.13
CA LEU A 67 3.95 2.30 -9.94
C LEU A 67 2.98 3.45 -10.26
N LYS A 68 3.22 4.65 -9.74
CA LYS A 68 2.34 5.81 -9.96
C LYS A 68 2.21 6.17 -11.44
N ASN A 69 3.31 6.11 -12.19
CA ASN A 69 3.31 6.37 -13.63
C ASN A 69 2.49 5.36 -14.44
N ARG A 70 2.34 4.12 -13.95
CA ARG A 70 1.62 3.04 -14.64
C ARG A 70 0.16 2.94 -14.17
N LEU A 71 -0.07 3.03 -12.86
CA LEU A 71 -1.38 2.85 -12.23
C LEU A 71 -2.27 4.10 -12.26
N LYS A 72 -1.69 5.27 -12.56
CA LYS A 72 -2.38 6.56 -12.68
C LYS A 72 -3.31 6.84 -11.48
N LYS A 73 -4.56 7.27 -11.73
CA LYS A 73 -5.53 7.70 -10.71
C LYS A 73 -6.34 6.57 -10.08
N GLN A 74 -6.22 5.35 -10.58
CA GLN A 74 -7.04 4.22 -10.11
C GLN A 74 -6.50 3.61 -8.81
N THR A 75 -5.21 3.80 -8.52
CA THR A 75 -4.56 3.27 -7.32
C THR A 75 -4.12 4.39 -6.38
N SER A 76 -4.51 4.27 -5.11
CA SER A 76 -3.99 5.11 -4.02
C SER A 76 -2.72 4.49 -3.44
N ILE A 77 -1.66 5.28 -3.27
CA ILE A 77 -0.41 4.86 -2.64
C ILE A 77 -0.27 5.53 -1.29
N VAL A 78 -0.20 4.73 -0.23
CA VAL A 78 -0.02 5.20 1.15
C VAL A 78 1.31 4.71 1.69
N GLY A 79 2.13 5.64 2.18
CA GLY A 79 3.42 5.36 2.81
C GLY A 79 3.36 5.58 4.31
N PHE A 80 3.98 4.71 5.10
CA PHE A 80 4.21 4.99 6.52
C PHE A 80 5.69 5.01 6.88
N LEU A 81 6.04 5.80 7.88
CA LEU A 81 7.42 6.00 8.35
C LEU A 81 7.52 5.84 9.88
N SER A 82 8.61 5.24 10.33
CA SER A 82 8.83 4.88 11.74
C SER A 82 9.07 6.08 12.65
N HIS A 83 9.74 7.11 12.15
CA HIS A 83 9.96 8.36 12.86
C HIS A 83 9.60 9.53 11.95
N LEU A 84 9.21 10.69 12.51
CA LEU A 84 8.85 11.92 11.79
C LEU A 84 10.06 12.48 11.01
N GLN A 85 10.45 11.79 9.95
CA GLN A 85 11.51 12.17 9.03
C GLN A 85 10.88 13.09 7.99
N GLY A 86 10.90 14.40 8.25
CA GLY A 86 10.33 15.42 7.36
C GLY A 86 10.83 15.28 5.92
N ASP A 87 12.14 15.10 5.75
CA ASP A 87 12.73 14.92 4.43
C ASP A 87 12.25 13.65 3.72
N LEU A 88 12.09 12.53 4.45
CA LEU A 88 11.59 11.29 3.88
C LEU A 88 10.13 11.44 3.46
N LYS A 89 9.33 12.16 4.25
CA LYS A 89 7.95 12.49 3.91
C LYS A 89 7.87 13.28 2.61
N VAL A 90 8.66 14.35 2.50
CA VAL A 90 8.70 15.18 1.29
C VAL A 90 9.10 14.34 0.08
N LYS A 91 10.19 13.57 0.17
CA LYS A 91 10.66 12.69 -0.91
C LYS A 91 9.61 11.65 -1.31
N ALA A 92 8.90 11.07 -0.35
CA ALA A 92 7.86 10.09 -0.65
C ALA A 92 6.66 10.73 -1.37
N GLN A 93 6.26 11.94 -0.96
CA GLN A 93 5.20 12.69 -1.64
C GLN A 93 5.61 13.08 -3.07
N GLU A 94 6.83 13.59 -3.25
CA GLU A 94 7.41 13.90 -4.56
C GLU A 94 7.52 12.66 -5.46
N ALA A 95 7.79 11.50 -4.87
CA ALA A 95 7.81 10.22 -5.58
C ALA A 95 6.43 9.77 -6.08
N GLY A 96 5.34 10.39 -5.62
CA GLY A 96 3.96 10.07 -6.02
C GLY A 96 3.15 9.32 -4.95
N CYS A 97 3.58 9.36 -3.69
CA CYS A 97 2.81 8.85 -2.57
C CYS A 97 1.66 9.82 -2.24
N ASP A 98 0.42 9.35 -2.31
CA ASP A 98 -0.78 10.16 -2.10
C ASP A 98 -0.92 10.59 -0.63
N MET A 99 -0.51 9.73 0.30
CA MET A 99 -0.55 10.02 1.74
C MET A 99 0.65 9.41 2.46
N VAL A 100 1.30 10.20 3.31
CA VAL A 100 2.41 9.74 4.15
C VAL A 100 2.08 9.99 5.62
N VAL A 101 2.07 8.92 6.41
CA VAL A 101 1.66 8.94 7.83
C VAL A 101 2.72 8.33 8.76
N PRO A 102 2.78 8.77 10.03
CA PRO A 102 3.59 8.08 11.03
C PRO A 102 3.12 6.64 11.28
N ARG A 103 4.04 5.77 11.68
CA ARG A 103 3.80 4.37 12.08
C ARG A 103 2.63 4.20 13.04
N SER A 104 2.56 5.03 14.09
CA SER A 104 1.49 4.99 15.09
C SER A 104 0.13 5.32 14.47
N ALA A 105 0.06 6.40 13.69
CA ALA A 105 -1.16 6.84 13.01
C ALA A 105 -1.64 5.81 11.99
N PHE A 106 -0.72 5.18 11.23
CA PHE A 106 -1.06 4.08 10.33
C PHE A 106 -1.70 2.92 11.11
N SER A 107 -1.06 2.50 12.20
CA SER A 107 -1.54 1.40 13.05
C SER A 107 -2.90 1.65 13.71
N GLN A 108 -3.21 2.91 14.04
CA GLN A 108 -4.49 3.32 14.61
C GLN A 108 -5.60 3.39 13.54
N ASN A 109 -5.28 3.90 12.35
CA ASN A 109 -6.25 4.07 11.27
C ASN A 109 -6.39 2.84 10.36
N LEU A 110 -5.60 1.80 10.57
CA LEU A 110 -5.56 0.60 9.74
C LEU A 110 -6.95 -0.04 9.52
N PRO A 111 -7.82 -0.24 10.52
CA PRO A 111 -9.13 -0.82 10.28
C PRO A 111 -10.02 0.05 9.38
N ALA A 112 -9.96 1.38 9.55
CA ALA A 112 -10.73 2.32 8.74
C ALA A 112 -10.21 2.36 7.29
N LEU A 113 -8.88 2.33 7.11
CA LEU A 113 -8.24 2.29 5.80
C LEU A 113 -8.60 1.01 5.04
N LEU A 114 -8.48 -0.16 5.69
CA LEU A 114 -8.83 -1.44 5.09
C LEU A 114 -10.33 -1.53 4.77
N ARG A 115 -11.20 -0.99 5.64
CA ARG A 115 -12.64 -0.96 5.37
C ARG A 115 -12.96 -0.12 4.14
N ARG A 116 -12.39 1.07 4.02
CA ARG A 116 -12.64 2.00 2.91
C ARG A 116 -12.24 1.42 1.54
N HIS A 117 -11.09 0.75 1.48
CA HIS A 117 -10.56 0.21 0.22
C HIS A 117 -10.94 -1.25 -0.03
N GLY A 118 -11.45 -1.94 0.99
CA GLY A 118 -11.95 -3.31 0.90
C GLY A 118 -13.39 -3.40 0.39
N SER A 119 -14.22 -2.39 0.66
CA SER A 119 -15.60 -2.30 0.17
C SER A 119 -15.71 -2.09 -1.34
N ASP A 120 -14.72 -1.44 -1.98
CA ASP A 120 -14.70 -1.20 -3.43
C ASP A 120 -14.60 -2.49 -4.27
N MET A 121 -14.38 -3.65 -3.63
CA MET A 121 -14.28 -4.96 -4.30
C MET A 121 -15.50 -5.87 -4.06
N GLN A 122 -16.51 -5.41 -3.30
CA GLN A 122 -17.72 -6.20 -3.00
C GLN A 122 -18.93 -5.86 -3.88
N ASP A 123 -18.93 -4.74 -4.62
CA ASP A 123 -20.09 -4.32 -5.41
C ASP A 123 -20.13 -4.87 -6.86
N SER A 124 -19.21 -5.75 -7.26
CA SER A 124 -19.21 -6.34 -8.62
C SER A 124 -19.88 -7.71 -8.72
N ASN A 125 -20.50 -8.23 -7.66
CA ASN A 125 -21.10 -9.56 -7.70
C ASN A 125 -22.38 -9.67 -6.87
N GLU A 126 -23.36 -8.81 -7.16
CA GLU A 126 -24.78 -9.13 -6.93
C GLU A 126 -25.60 -8.83 -8.19
N ALA A 127 -25.98 -9.93 -8.86
CA ALA A 127 -27.11 -10.17 -9.78
C ALA A 127 -27.15 -9.46 -11.15
#